data_AF-A0A178VGP9-F1
#
_entry.id   AF-A0A178VGP9-F1
#
_cell.length_a   1.000
_cell.length_b   1.000
_cell.length_c   1.000
_cell.angle_alpha   90.00
_cell.angle_beta   90.00
_cell.angle_gamma   90.00
#
_symmetry.space_group_name_H-M   'P 1'
#
loop_
_entity.id
_entity.type
_entity.pdbx_description
1 polymer ?
#
loop_
_entity_poly.entity_id
_entity_poly.type
_entity_poly.pdbx_seq_one_letter_code
_entity_poly.pdbx_strand_id
1 'polypeptide(L)'
;MLLYALYQIGVLIEDTELVDSRMAGKPWKAGKFSSSLRLSLWSEHLGLRTGEIDQIIDPVSDSTYKEIWMATAKTNTMIYQDVFSCVPNDLIHSRMAFRQSLSYWKEKLGHTTIDLGIAPEKLESYHNGDIKRSDPMDRLKAIKGHLVSFPLDFMCKEDLRPVFNESEYYASPQVFH
;
A
#
# COMPACT_ATOMS: atom_id res chain seq x y z
N MET A 1 31.77 21.00 7.54
CA MET A 1 31.96 20.05 6.42
C MET A 1 30.61 19.91 5.74
N LEU A 2 30.41 20.57 4.61
CA LEU A 2 29.15 20.58 3.86
C LEU A 2 28.91 19.18 3.28
N LEU A 3 27.83 18.50 3.67
CA LEU A 3 27.42 17.25 3.04
C LEU A 3 26.92 17.54 1.63
N TYR A 4 27.47 16.82 0.66
CA TYR A 4 26.99 16.72 -0.70
C TYR A 4 25.55 16.18 -0.66
N ALA A 5 24.58 17.02 -1.03
CA ALA A 5 23.26 16.51 -1.40
C ALA A 5 23.44 15.52 -2.56
N LEU A 6 22.74 14.38 -2.49
CA LEU A 6 22.79 13.36 -3.54
C LEU A 6 22.51 14.02 -4.91
N TYR A 7 23.37 13.79 -5.89
CA TYR A 7 23.13 14.25 -7.25
C TYR A 7 21.91 13.51 -7.81
N GLN A 8 20.86 14.26 -8.12
CA GLN A 8 19.66 13.76 -8.79
C GLN A 8 19.58 14.37 -10.18
N ILE A 9 19.17 13.55 -11.15
CA ILE A 9 18.89 14.00 -12.51
C ILE A 9 17.40 13.79 -12.74
N GLY A 10 16.72 14.83 -13.20
CA GLY A 10 15.31 14.79 -13.61
C GLY A 10 15.17 15.24 -15.05
N VAL A 11 14.20 14.67 -15.77
CA VAL A 11 13.83 15.08 -17.13
C VAL A 11 12.37 15.53 -17.11
N LEU A 12 12.10 16.71 -17.67
CA LEU A 12 10.75 17.20 -17.93
C LEU A 12 10.34 16.80 -19.35
N ILE A 13 9.23 16.08 -19.47
CA ILE A 13 8.65 15.68 -20.75
C ILE A 13 7.29 16.36 -20.86
N GLU A 14 7.12 17.19 -21.89
CA GLU A 14 5.86 17.84 -22.24
C GLU A 14 5.37 17.29 -23.57
N ASP A 15 4.16 16.74 -23.56
CA ASP A 15 3.56 16.15 -24.75
C ASP A 15 3.18 17.22 -25.79
N THR A 16 3.57 16.99 -27.04
CA THR A 16 3.11 17.78 -28.19
C THR A 16 2.02 17.04 -28.99
N GLU A 17 2.01 15.72 -28.97
CA GLU A 17 0.97 14.88 -29.57
C GLU A 17 -0.14 14.61 -28.55
N LEU A 18 -1.39 14.89 -28.94
CA LEU A 18 -2.56 14.76 -28.10
C LEU A 18 -3.49 13.63 -28.57
N VAL A 19 -4.08 12.91 -27.62
CA VAL A 19 -5.05 11.84 -27.85
C VAL A 19 -6.39 12.17 -27.16
N ASP A 20 -7.47 11.60 -27.69
CA ASP A 20 -8.79 11.71 -27.07
C ASP A 20 -8.84 10.99 -25.72
N SER A 21 -9.39 11.66 -24.72
CA SER A 21 -9.49 11.17 -23.34
C SER A 21 -10.65 11.86 -22.62
N ARG A 22 -10.72 11.68 -21.29
CA ARG A 22 -11.72 12.30 -20.41
C ARG A 22 -11.07 12.82 -19.14
N MET A 23 -11.63 13.90 -18.60
CA MET A 23 -11.24 14.47 -17.31
C MET A 23 -12.50 14.97 -16.60
N ALA A 24 -12.82 14.40 -15.44
CA ALA A 24 -14.02 14.72 -14.67
C ALA A 24 -15.32 14.61 -15.51
N GLY A 25 -15.41 13.56 -16.32
CA GLY A 25 -16.51 13.25 -17.21
C GLY A 25 -16.52 14.02 -18.53
N LYS A 26 -15.71 15.07 -18.67
CA LYS A 26 -15.68 15.94 -19.85
C LYS A 26 -14.68 15.44 -20.89
N PRO A 27 -14.96 15.57 -22.20
CA PRO A 27 -13.97 15.30 -23.24
C PRO A 27 -12.69 16.12 -23.00
N TRP A 28 -11.53 15.48 -23.12
CA TRP A 28 -10.24 16.09 -22.88
C TRP A 28 -9.20 15.62 -23.90
N LYS A 29 -8.25 16.47 -24.25
CA LYS A 29 -7.09 16.11 -25.09
C LYS A 29 -5.89 15.87 -24.19
N ALA A 30 -5.55 14.60 -23.97
CA ALA A 30 -4.45 14.20 -23.10
C ALA A 30 -3.15 14.06 -23.89
N GLY A 31 -2.00 14.36 -23.27
CA GLY A 31 -0.69 14.05 -23.85
C GLY A 31 -0.52 12.55 -24.07
N LYS A 32 -0.05 12.15 -25.25
CA LYS A 32 0.06 10.74 -25.64
C LYS A 32 1.00 9.96 -24.73
N PHE A 33 2.19 10.48 -24.47
CA PHE A 33 3.19 9.86 -23.61
C PHE A 33 2.67 9.81 -22.16
N SER A 34 2.28 10.95 -21.59
CA SER A 34 1.84 11.03 -20.21
C SER A 34 0.61 10.16 -19.92
N SER A 35 -0.36 10.13 -20.84
CA SER A 35 -1.55 9.30 -20.73
C SER A 35 -1.23 7.82 -20.83
N SER A 36 -0.40 7.41 -21.80
CA SER A 36 -0.02 6.00 -21.96
C SER A 36 0.81 5.48 -20.79
N LEU A 37 1.76 6.27 -20.28
CA LEU A 37 2.55 5.93 -19.10
C LEU A 37 1.63 5.75 -17.87
N ARG A 38 0.73 6.70 -17.62
CA ARG A 38 -0.21 6.60 -16.49
C ARG A 38 -1.10 5.37 -16.61
N LEU A 39 -1.68 5.11 -17.78
CA LEU A 39 -2.53 3.94 -18.00
C LEU A 39 -1.77 2.64 -17.78
N SER A 40 -0.51 2.56 -18.23
CA SER A 40 0.34 1.39 -17.98
C SER A 40 0.57 1.15 -16.49
N LEU A 41 1.02 2.18 -15.76
CA LEU A 41 1.27 2.10 -14.32
C LEU A 41 0.01 1.74 -13.53
N TRP A 42 -1.11 2.39 -13.85
CA TRP A 42 -2.37 2.13 -13.16
C TRP A 42 -2.90 0.73 -13.46
N SER A 43 -2.76 0.25 -14.69
CA SER A 43 -3.17 -1.11 -15.05
C SER A 43 -2.38 -2.15 -14.26
N GLU A 44 -1.07 -1.94 -14.09
CA GLU A 44 -0.22 -2.80 -13.26
C GLU A 44 -0.64 -2.75 -11.78
N HIS A 45 -0.74 -1.56 -11.19
CA HIS A 45 -1.07 -1.41 -9.77
C HIS A 45 -2.47 -1.88 -9.40
N LEU A 46 -3.43 -1.80 -10.33
CA LEU A 46 -4.81 -2.26 -10.15
C LEU A 46 -5.02 -3.71 -10.63
N GLY A 47 -4.03 -4.31 -11.31
CA GLY A 47 -4.14 -5.65 -11.88
C GLY A 47 -5.19 -5.77 -12.99
N LEU A 48 -5.35 -4.71 -13.79
CA LEU A 48 -6.30 -4.66 -14.90
C LEU A 48 -5.78 -5.41 -16.11
N ARG A 49 -6.67 -6.13 -16.80
CA ARG A 49 -6.41 -6.73 -18.11
C ARG A 49 -6.60 -5.68 -19.21
N THR A 50 -6.09 -5.97 -20.41
CA THR A 50 -6.18 -5.07 -21.57
C THR A 50 -7.62 -4.58 -21.86
N GLY A 51 -8.62 -5.43 -21.66
CA GLY A 51 -10.04 -5.08 -21.87
C GLY A 51 -10.69 -4.25 -20.74
N GLU A 52 -9.97 -3.98 -19.66
CA GLU A 52 -10.48 -3.24 -18.49
C GLU A 52 -9.90 -1.82 -18.40
N ILE A 53 -8.90 -1.49 -19.24
CA ILE A 53 -8.18 -0.20 -19.21
C ILE A 53 -9.13 0.98 -19.48
N ASP A 54 -10.19 0.76 -20.25
CA ASP A 54 -11.19 1.79 -20.55
C ASP A 54 -11.88 2.35 -19.29
N GLN A 55 -11.93 1.56 -18.21
CA GLN A 55 -12.51 1.96 -16.93
C GLN A 55 -11.72 3.05 -16.22
N ILE A 56 -10.43 3.21 -16.55
CA ILE A 56 -9.51 4.14 -15.90
C ILE A 56 -9.03 5.26 -16.84
N ILE A 57 -9.68 5.45 -18.00
CA ILE A 57 -9.35 6.53 -18.95
C ILE A 57 -9.47 7.90 -18.27
N ASP A 58 -10.54 8.12 -17.52
CA ASP A 58 -10.73 9.34 -16.72
C ASP A 58 -10.13 9.14 -15.33
N PRO A 59 -8.98 9.74 -15.01
CA PRO A 59 -8.28 9.47 -13.75
C PRO A 59 -8.91 10.17 -12.54
N VAL A 60 -9.84 11.12 -12.75
CA VAL A 60 -10.41 11.96 -11.67
C VAL A 60 -11.92 11.82 -11.54
N SER A 61 -12.54 10.95 -12.33
CA SER A 61 -13.96 10.62 -12.12
C SER A 61 -14.15 9.88 -10.80
N ASP A 62 -15.32 10.06 -10.20
CA ASP A 62 -15.67 9.37 -8.95
C ASP A 62 -15.65 7.84 -9.09
N SER A 63 -16.08 7.30 -10.24
CA SER A 63 -16.02 5.87 -10.51
C SER A 63 -14.59 5.35 -10.49
N THR A 64 -13.68 6.04 -11.17
CA THR A 64 -12.27 5.63 -11.22
C THR A 64 -11.60 5.79 -9.86
N TYR A 65 -11.77 6.93 -9.19
CA TYR A 65 -11.08 7.20 -7.95
C TYR A 65 -11.66 6.42 -6.77
N LYS A 66 -12.98 6.46 -6.54
CA LYS A 66 -13.60 5.87 -5.35
C LYS A 66 -13.84 4.37 -5.54
N GLU A 67 -14.43 3.98 -6.66
CA GLU A 67 -14.94 2.63 -6.86
C GLU A 67 -13.87 1.66 -7.39
N ILE A 68 -12.83 2.16 -8.06
CA ILE A 68 -11.71 1.35 -8.55
C ILE A 68 -10.49 1.55 -7.66
N TRP A 69 -9.90 2.76 -7.65
CA TRP A 69 -8.63 3.00 -6.98
C TRP A 69 -8.71 2.78 -5.46
N MET A 70 -9.57 3.53 -4.77
CA MET A 70 -9.70 3.45 -3.32
C MET A 70 -10.29 2.12 -2.86
N ALA A 71 -11.28 1.57 -3.58
CA ALA A 71 -11.87 0.29 -3.24
C ALA A 71 -10.89 -0.88 -3.38
N THR A 72 -10.06 -0.89 -4.42
CA THR A 72 -9.00 -1.91 -4.61
C THR A 72 -7.97 -1.79 -3.51
N ALA A 73 -7.47 -0.58 -3.24
CA ALA A 73 -6.51 -0.33 -2.16
C ALA A 73 -7.03 -0.84 -0.81
N LYS A 74 -8.25 -0.47 -0.45
CA LYS A 74 -8.89 -0.87 0.82
C LYS A 74 -9.08 -2.39 0.89
N THR A 75 -9.57 -3.01 -0.17
CA THR A 75 -9.82 -4.45 -0.22
C THR A 75 -8.51 -5.22 -0.07
N ASN A 76 -7.48 -4.84 -0.81
CA ASN A 76 -6.16 -5.46 -0.72
C ASN A 76 -5.55 -5.30 0.68
N THR A 77 -5.60 -4.09 1.27
CA THR A 77 -5.13 -3.84 2.63
C THR A 77 -5.83 -4.75 3.64
N MET A 78 -7.16 -4.89 3.57
CA MET A 78 -7.91 -5.77 4.47
C MET A 78 -7.48 -7.23 4.31
N ILE A 79 -7.30 -7.71 3.07
CA ILE A 79 -6.87 -9.09 2.82
C ILE A 79 -5.45 -9.33 3.34
N TYR A 80 -4.50 -8.43 3.07
CA TYR A 80 -3.13 -8.56 3.58
C TYR A 80 -3.09 -8.53 5.11
N GLN A 81 -3.85 -7.63 5.74
CA GLN A 81 -3.99 -7.56 7.19
C GLN A 81 -4.57 -8.86 7.76
N ASP A 82 -5.60 -9.40 7.12
CA ASP A 82 -6.28 -10.61 7.55
C ASP A 82 -5.43 -11.86 7.40
N VAL A 83 -4.67 -11.97 6.31
CA VAL A 83 -3.85 -13.14 5.99
C VAL A 83 -2.53 -13.12 6.74
N PHE A 84 -1.85 -11.98 6.74
CA PHE A 84 -0.49 -11.88 7.24
C PHE A 84 -0.36 -11.03 8.49
N SER A 85 -1.37 -10.25 8.88
CA SER A 85 -1.24 -9.26 9.95
C SER A 85 0.05 -8.45 9.83
N CYS A 86 0.37 -8.06 8.59
CA CYS A 86 1.60 -7.39 8.25
C CYS A 86 1.67 -5.99 8.88
N VAL A 87 2.89 -5.47 9.02
CA VAL A 87 3.12 -4.08 9.45
C VAL A 87 3.84 -3.32 8.34
N PRO A 88 3.66 -2.00 8.24
CA PRO A 88 2.83 -1.13 9.10
C PRO A 88 1.31 -1.35 8.90
N ASN A 89 0.49 -1.07 9.93
CA ASN A 89 -0.98 -1.08 9.86
C ASN A 89 -1.65 -0.16 10.89
N ASP A 90 -2.91 0.22 10.64
CA ASP A 90 -3.67 1.15 11.48
C ASP A 90 -4.26 0.52 12.76
N LEU A 91 -3.97 -0.75 13.06
CA LEU A 91 -4.40 -1.41 14.31
C LEU A 91 -3.36 -1.25 15.43
N ILE A 92 -2.12 -0.92 15.08
CA ILE A 92 -1.01 -0.79 16.04
C ILE A 92 -0.67 0.69 16.22
N HIS A 93 -1.13 1.27 17.33
CA HIS A 93 -0.91 2.71 17.60
C HIS A 93 0.28 3.01 18.52
N SER A 94 0.94 2.00 19.12
CA SER A 94 2.04 2.19 20.08
C SER A 94 3.11 1.10 19.99
N ARG A 95 4.31 1.39 20.50
CA ARG A 95 5.42 0.43 20.65
C ARG A 95 5.01 -0.76 21.51
N MET A 96 4.20 -0.53 22.56
CA MET A 96 3.68 -1.59 23.42
C MET A 96 2.75 -2.54 22.65
N ALA A 97 1.76 -1.98 21.92
CA ALA A 97 0.85 -2.77 21.10
C ALA A 97 1.61 -3.54 20.00
N PHE A 98 2.64 -2.92 19.43
CA PHE A 98 3.49 -3.56 18.43
C PHE A 98 4.22 -4.80 18.99
N ARG A 99 4.87 -4.66 20.15
CA ARG A 99 5.55 -5.77 20.84
C ARG A 99 4.59 -6.89 21.21
N GLN A 100 3.39 -6.55 21.72
CA GLN A 100 2.36 -7.53 22.05
C GLN A 100 1.91 -8.32 20.82
N SER A 101 1.66 -7.64 19.70
CA SER A 101 1.32 -8.27 18.43
C SER A 101 2.42 -9.23 17.97
N LEU A 102 3.68 -8.80 18.02
CA LEU A 102 4.82 -9.64 17.65
C LEU A 102 4.97 -10.88 18.53
N SER A 103 4.83 -10.74 19.84
CA SER A 103 4.89 -11.87 20.77
C SER A 103 3.77 -12.88 20.49
N TYR A 104 2.54 -12.39 20.27
CA TYR A 104 1.40 -13.24 19.94
C TYR A 104 1.64 -14.06 18.67
N TRP A 105 2.10 -13.43 17.59
CA TRP A 105 2.33 -14.13 16.32
C TRP A 105 3.52 -15.07 16.37
N LYS A 106 4.60 -14.70 17.08
CA LYS A 106 5.74 -15.58 17.31
C LYS A 106 5.34 -16.86 18.06
N GLU A 107 4.46 -16.75 19.05
CA GLU A 107 3.94 -17.92 19.77
C GLU A 107 3.03 -18.77 18.89
N LYS A 108 2.15 -18.13 18.10
CA LYS A 108 1.16 -18.84 17.26
C LYS A 108 1.78 -19.55 16.04
N LEU A 109 2.80 -18.95 15.42
CA LEU A 109 3.36 -19.42 14.13
C LEU A 109 4.83 -19.87 14.22
N GLY A 110 5.49 -19.66 15.35
CA GLY A 110 6.93 -19.93 15.52
C GLY A 110 7.85 -18.90 14.87
N HIS A 111 7.30 -17.92 14.16
CA HIS A 111 8.00 -16.81 13.50
C HIS A 111 7.11 -15.57 13.52
N THR A 112 7.68 -14.38 13.25
CA THR A 112 6.86 -13.18 13.06
C THR A 112 6.48 -13.04 11.59
N THR A 113 5.31 -12.45 11.32
CA THR A 113 4.85 -12.20 9.95
C THR A 113 5.71 -11.15 9.23
N ILE A 114 6.44 -10.33 10.00
CA ILE A 114 7.43 -9.36 9.51
C ILE A 114 8.66 -10.05 8.92
N ASP A 115 9.08 -11.18 9.50
CA ASP A 115 10.35 -11.80 9.15
C ASP A 115 10.31 -12.49 7.77
N LEU A 116 9.16 -13.03 7.35
CA LEU A 116 9.10 -13.92 6.18
C LEU A 116 7.86 -13.78 5.31
N GLY A 117 6.88 -12.92 5.66
CA GLY A 117 5.62 -12.82 4.90
C GLY A 117 4.85 -14.15 4.82
N ILE A 118 5.02 -15.02 5.82
CA ILE A 118 4.42 -16.35 5.85
C ILE A 118 2.97 -16.25 6.33
N ALA A 119 2.05 -16.79 5.54
CA ALA A 119 0.66 -16.95 5.94
C ALA A 119 0.52 -18.12 6.92
N PRO A 120 -0.40 -18.04 7.90
CA PRO A 120 -0.74 -19.20 8.74
C PRO A 120 -1.32 -20.32 7.89
N GLU A 121 -1.17 -21.59 8.29
CA GLU A 121 -1.76 -22.72 7.54
C GLU A 121 -3.28 -22.63 7.38
N LYS A 122 -3.96 -22.05 8.38
CA LYS A 122 -5.41 -21.84 8.39
C LYS A 122 -5.75 -20.49 9.01
N LEU A 123 -6.66 -19.77 8.38
CA LEU A 123 -7.28 -18.57 8.96
C LEU A 123 -8.43 -18.97 9.85
N GLU A 124 -8.40 -18.51 11.11
CA GLU A 124 -9.48 -18.69 12.06
C GLU A 124 -10.33 -17.42 12.12
N SER A 125 -11.63 -17.57 11.82
CA SER A 125 -12.62 -16.50 11.98
C SER A 125 -13.69 -16.95 12.98
N TYR A 126 -14.10 -16.03 13.86
CA TYR A 126 -15.13 -16.28 14.84
C TYR A 126 -16.47 -15.79 14.29
N HIS A 127 -17.45 -16.69 14.15
CA HIS A 127 -18.81 -16.35 13.74
C HIS A 127 -19.81 -17.09 14.62
N ASN A 128 -20.65 -16.35 15.35
CA ASN A 128 -21.70 -16.89 16.24
C ASN A 128 -21.22 -17.97 17.23
N GLY A 129 -19.98 -17.88 17.72
CA GLY A 129 -19.41 -18.83 18.68
C GLY A 129 -18.70 -20.04 18.05
N ASP A 130 -18.82 -20.23 16.74
CA ASP A 130 -18.13 -21.29 16.01
C ASP A 130 -16.84 -20.77 15.36
N ILE A 131 -15.79 -21.60 15.41
CA ILE A 131 -14.50 -21.33 14.76
C ILE A 131 -14.56 -21.85 13.33
N LYS A 132 -14.61 -20.94 12.35
CA LYS A 132 -14.49 -21.31 10.94
C LYS A 132 -13.04 -21.18 10.50
N ARG A 133 -12.47 -22.31 10.06
CA ARG A 133 -11.14 -22.40 9.46
C ARG A 133 -11.25 -22.32 7.94
N SER A 134 -10.52 -21.39 7.32
CA SER A 134 -10.41 -21.28 5.86
C SER A 134 -8.96 -21.28 5.41
N ASP A 135 -8.71 -21.73 4.18
CA ASP A 135 -7.41 -21.61 3.53
C ASP A 135 -7.13 -20.11 3.25
N PRO A 136 -6.00 -19.54 3.73
CA PRO A 136 -5.64 -18.17 3.41
C PRO A 136 -5.57 -17.90 1.91
N MET A 137 -5.26 -18.91 1.10
CA MET A 137 -5.17 -18.80 -0.34
C MET A 137 -6.51 -18.45 -0.99
N ASP A 138 -7.64 -18.81 -0.36
CA ASP A 138 -8.97 -18.41 -0.84
C ASP A 138 -9.23 -16.90 -0.69
N ARG A 139 -8.69 -16.28 0.36
CA ARG A 139 -8.74 -14.82 0.52
C ARG A 139 -7.80 -14.13 -0.45
N LEU A 140 -6.59 -14.66 -0.62
CA LEU A 140 -5.59 -14.07 -1.51
C LEU A 140 -6.00 -14.07 -2.98
N LYS A 141 -6.85 -15.02 -3.43
CA LYS A 141 -7.44 -15.01 -4.78
C LYS A 141 -8.26 -13.76 -5.10
N ALA A 142 -8.75 -13.05 -4.08
CA ALA A 142 -9.53 -11.81 -4.26
C ALA A 142 -8.66 -10.56 -4.43
N ILE A 143 -7.33 -10.65 -4.20
CA ILE A 143 -6.40 -9.55 -4.45
C ILE A 143 -6.40 -9.20 -5.95
N LYS A 144 -6.42 -7.90 -6.25
CA LYS A 144 -6.17 -7.39 -7.60
C LYS A 144 -5.04 -6.38 -7.59
N GLY A 145 -4.03 -6.60 -8.42
CA GLY A 145 -2.85 -5.74 -8.49
C GLY A 145 -2.07 -5.69 -7.17
N HIS A 146 -1.47 -4.53 -6.91
CA HIS A 146 -0.54 -4.30 -5.79
C HIS A 146 -0.91 -3.10 -4.94
N LEU A 147 -1.94 -2.34 -5.32
CA LEU A 147 -2.34 -1.15 -4.59
C LEU A 147 -2.86 -1.51 -3.20
N VAL A 148 -2.36 -0.80 -2.18
CA VAL A 148 -2.80 -0.90 -0.78
C VAL A 148 -2.93 0.51 -0.20
N SER A 149 -3.84 0.69 0.76
CA SER A 149 -3.90 1.92 1.56
C SER A 149 -2.66 2.06 2.43
N PHE A 150 -2.04 3.24 2.37
CA PHE A 150 -0.94 3.58 3.25
C PHE A 150 -1.47 3.82 4.68
N PRO A 151 -0.94 3.14 5.71
CA PRO A 151 -1.43 3.25 7.08
C PRO A 151 -0.97 4.56 7.72
N LEU A 152 -1.92 5.41 8.12
CA LEU A 152 -1.66 6.73 8.69
C LEU A 152 -1.67 6.73 10.23
N ASP A 153 -2.30 5.72 10.85
CA ASP A 153 -2.44 5.60 12.29
C ASP A 153 -1.41 4.64 12.91
N PHE A 154 -0.56 4.02 12.09
CA PHE A 154 0.52 3.17 12.58
C PHE A 154 1.48 3.96 13.48
N MET A 155 1.61 3.49 14.73
CA MET A 155 2.44 4.08 15.79
C MET A 155 2.15 5.57 16.06
N CYS A 156 0.93 6.05 15.77
CA CYS A 156 0.59 7.47 15.91
C CYS A 156 0.64 8.03 17.35
N LYS A 157 0.74 7.17 18.37
CA LYS A 157 0.90 7.58 19.79
C LYS A 157 2.36 7.62 20.24
N GLU A 158 3.31 7.40 19.33
CA GLU A 158 4.74 7.35 19.64
C GLU A 158 5.47 8.54 19.02
N ASP A 159 6.48 9.02 19.73
CA ASP A 159 7.54 9.81 19.11
C ASP A 159 8.50 8.85 18.42
N LEU A 160 8.49 8.87 17.08
CA LEU A 160 9.31 8.03 16.21
C LEU A 160 10.70 8.61 15.97
N ARG A 161 11.01 9.80 16.50
CA ARG A 161 12.38 10.31 16.48
C ARG A 161 13.28 9.35 17.27
N PRO A 162 14.54 9.20 16.85
CA PRO A 162 15.50 8.45 17.65
C PRO A 162 15.54 8.97 19.08
N VAL A 163 15.70 8.07 20.04
CA VAL A 163 15.82 8.41 21.48
C VAL A 163 17.29 8.36 21.93
N PHE A 164 17.64 9.03 23.03
CA PHE A 164 19.05 9.25 23.44
C PHE A 164 19.92 7.98 23.60
N ASN A 165 19.31 6.82 23.75
CA ASN A 165 19.96 5.51 23.86
C ASN A 165 20.09 4.76 22.51
N GLU A 166 19.67 5.37 21.40
CA GLU A 166 19.82 4.88 20.03
C GLU A 166 20.97 5.63 19.34
N SER A 167 21.76 4.94 18.53
CA SER A 167 22.88 5.55 17.79
C SER A 167 22.44 6.68 16.87
N GLU A 168 21.25 6.54 16.31
CA GLU A 168 20.59 7.44 15.38
C GLU A 168 20.26 8.79 16.01
N TYR A 169 20.17 8.87 17.34
CA TYR A 169 19.97 10.13 18.06
C TYR A 169 21.14 11.11 17.88
N TYR A 170 22.35 10.57 17.70
CA TYR A 170 23.55 11.37 17.50
C TYR A 170 23.79 11.69 16.03
N ALA A 171 22.97 11.17 15.11
CA ALA A 171 23.02 11.55 13.71
C ALA A 171 22.50 12.97 13.53
N SER A 172 23.12 13.73 12.61
CA SER A 172 22.59 15.04 12.22
C SER A 172 21.17 14.87 11.69
N PRO A 173 20.20 15.74 12.06
CA PRO A 173 18.85 15.69 11.52
C PRO A 173 18.79 15.70 9.98
N GLN A 174 19.81 16.28 9.33
CA GLN A 174 19.97 16.29 7.87
C GLN A 174 20.20 14.90 7.25
N VAL A 175 20.47 13.87 8.06
CA VAL A 175 20.58 12.49 7.56
C VAL A 175 19.19 11.93 7.22
N PHE A 176 18.14 12.44 7.86
CA PHE A 176 16.77 11.95 7.71
C PHE A 176 15.90 12.83 6.79
N HIS A 177 16.48 13.89 6.19
CA HIS A 177 15.81 14.88 5.35
C HIS A 177 16.59 15.13 4.06
#